data_AF-X0W7G2-F1
#
_entry.id   AF-X0W7G2-F1
#
_cell.length_a   1.000
_cell.length_b   1.000
_cell.length_c   1.000
_cell.angle_alpha   90.00
_cell.angle_beta   90.00
_cell.angle_gamma   90.00
#
_symmetry.space_group_name_H-M   'P 1'
#
loop_
_entity.id
_entity.type
_entity.pdbx_description
1 polymer ?
#
loop_
_entity_poly.entity_id
_entity_poly.type
_entity_poly.pdbx_seq_one_letter_code
_entity_poly.pdbx_strand_id
1 'polypeptide(L)'
;MGRSRNNISALILLLIFAFTGFSINAQVETYRIDSISILGNKRTRSNLILSELTFKVGQDVTQEEIEQSIQFLRNRDHFSSVGWEITELPDSSIILVITVKDKWSLYPIVYYSGTEESSDILFGAIDLNFLG
;
A
#
# COMPACT_ATOMS: atom_id res chain seq x y z
N MET A 1 5.68 22.15 -64.57
CA MET A 1 5.34 21.23 -63.46
C MET A 1 6.61 20.83 -62.74
N GLY A 2 6.68 20.92 -61.40
CA GLY A 2 7.80 20.28 -60.67
C GLY A 2 8.36 20.94 -59.39
N ARG A 3 7.59 21.75 -58.64
CA ARG A 3 8.09 22.38 -57.38
C ARG A 3 7.32 22.03 -56.10
N SER A 4 6.52 20.96 -56.09
CA SER A 4 5.68 20.60 -54.92
C SER A 4 6.28 19.51 -54.01
N ARG A 5 7.30 18.76 -54.45
CA ARG A 5 7.71 17.51 -53.77
C ARG A 5 8.65 17.68 -52.56
N ASN A 6 9.22 18.87 -52.36
CA ASN A 6 10.26 19.09 -51.34
C ASN A 6 9.72 19.64 -50.01
N ASN A 7 8.46 20.11 -49.98
CA ASN A 7 7.87 20.71 -48.79
C ASN A 7 7.28 19.66 -47.85
N ILE A 8 6.83 18.51 -48.39
CA ILE A 8 6.25 17.41 -47.62
C ILE A 8 7.33 16.70 -46.80
N SER A 9 8.50 16.45 -47.39
CA SER A 9 9.66 15.88 -46.68
C SER A 9 10.18 16.80 -45.58
N ALA A 10 10.16 18.12 -45.81
CA ALA A 10 10.51 19.11 -44.79
C ALA A 10 9.48 19.12 -43.64
N LEU A 11 8.18 18.98 -43.95
CA LEU A 11 7.13 18.89 -42.92
C LEU A 11 7.27 17.64 -42.06
N ILE A 12 7.61 16.49 -42.68
CA ILE A 12 7.81 15.22 -41.99
C ILE A 12 9.03 15.28 -41.07
N LEU A 13 10.14 15.87 -41.52
CA LEU A 13 11.33 16.06 -40.69
C LEU A 13 11.07 17.00 -39.50
N LEU A 14 10.25 18.04 -39.69
CA LEU A 14 9.87 18.97 -38.63
C LEU A 14 8.96 18.32 -37.58
N LEU A 15 8.06 17.42 -37.99
CA LEU A 15 7.22 16.62 -37.09
C LEU A 15 8.04 15.61 -36.29
N ILE A 16 9.04 14.95 -36.91
CA ILE A 16 9.93 14.02 -36.21
C ILE A 16 10.80 14.76 -35.18
N PHE A 17 11.32 15.94 -35.54
CA PHE A 17 12.13 16.76 -34.63
C PHE A 17 11.31 17.30 -33.43
N ALA A 18 10.03 17.62 -33.65
CA ALA A 18 9.11 18.02 -32.57
C ALA A 18 8.78 16.86 -31.62
N PHE A 19 8.84 15.61 -32.09
CA PHE A 19 8.53 14.43 -31.28
C PHE A 19 9.73 13.92 -30.46
N THR A 20 10.97 14.22 -30.87
CA THR A 20 12.19 13.76 -30.18
C THR A 20 12.58 14.60 -28.94
N GLY A 21 11.88 15.71 -28.67
CA GLY A 21 12.29 16.69 -27.67
C GLY A 21 11.63 16.61 -26.29
N PHE A 22 10.59 15.78 -26.09
CA PHE A 22 9.87 15.74 -24.81
C PHE A 22 10.59 14.81 -23.82
N SER A 23 11.68 15.30 -23.24
CA SER A 23 12.29 14.66 -22.07
C SER A 23 11.43 14.98 -20.85
N ILE A 24 10.64 14.00 -20.39
CA ILE A 24 9.92 14.08 -19.13
C ILE A 24 10.96 13.94 -18.01
N ASN A 25 11.44 15.06 -17.50
CA ASN A 25 12.21 15.07 -16.25
C ASN A 25 11.22 14.92 -15.09
N ALA A 26 10.77 13.69 -14.83
CA ALA A 26 10.11 13.37 -13.58
C ALA A 26 11.18 13.38 -12.49
N GLN A 27 11.31 14.51 -11.77
CA GLN A 27 12.09 14.53 -10.55
C GLN A 27 11.34 13.68 -9.52
N VAL A 28 11.97 12.59 -9.09
CA VAL A 28 11.43 11.72 -8.05
C VAL A 28 11.63 12.46 -6.73
N GLU A 29 10.53 12.92 -6.15
CA GLU A 29 10.53 13.53 -4.83
C GLU A 29 10.83 12.46 -3.78
N THR A 30 11.76 12.77 -2.87
CA THR A 30 12.18 11.88 -1.79
C THR A 30 11.92 12.57 -0.46
N TYR A 31 11.43 11.80 0.51
CA TYR A 31 11.06 12.27 1.83
C TYR A 31 11.91 11.58 2.89
N ARG A 32 12.48 12.35 3.82
CA ARG A 32 13.16 11.79 4.99
C ARG A 32 12.14 11.39 6.04
N ILE A 33 12.06 10.12 6.43
CA ILE A 33 11.15 9.70 7.51
C ILE A 33 11.73 10.09 8.87
N ASP A 34 11.10 11.03 9.57
CA ASP A 34 11.41 11.36 10.97
C ASP A 34 10.76 10.35 11.93
N SER A 35 9.48 10.03 11.71
CA SER A 35 8.75 9.09 12.56
C SER A 35 7.59 8.42 11.82
N ILE A 36 7.18 7.25 12.32
CA ILE A 36 6.04 6.49 11.79
C ILE A 36 5.04 6.28 12.92
N SER A 37 3.83 6.79 12.74
CA SER A 37 2.71 6.64 13.68
C SER A 37 1.70 5.64 13.12
N ILE A 38 1.27 4.69 13.94
CA ILE A 38 0.28 3.68 13.55
C ILE A 38 -0.98 3.88 14.38
N LEU A 39 -2.12 4.04 13.70
CA LEU A 39 -3.43 4.28 14.29
C LEU A 39 -4.41 3.17 13.92
N GLY A 40 -5.31 2.83 14.85
CA GLY A 40 -6.41 1.89 14.60
C GLY A 40 -6.07 0.40 14.71
N ASN A 41 -4.81 0.06 15.07
CA ASN A 41 -4.39 -1.30 15.38
C ASN A 41 -4.73 -1.67 16.84
N LYS A 42 -5.90 -2.27 17.07
CA LYS A 42 -6.37 -2.64 18.43
C LYS A 42 -5.89 -4.03 18.82
N ARG A 43 -5.87 -4.96 17.87
CA ARG A 43 -5.48 -6.36 18.06
C ARG A 43 -4.05 -6.60 17.58
N THR A 44 -3.71 -6.05 16.42
CA THR A 44 -2.39 -6.22 15.82
C THR A 44 -1.37 -5.30 16.48
N ARG A 45 -0.21 -5.84 16.90
CA ARG A 45 0.82 -5.04 17.57
C ARG A 45 1.53 -4.12 16.58
N SER A 46 1.81 -2.88 16.99
CA SER A 46 2.44 -1.88 16.10
C SER A 46 3.80 -2.33 15.58
N ASN A 47 4.59 -3.04 16.38
CA ASN A 47 5.90 -3.57 15.95
C ASN A 47 5.79 -4.61 14.82
N LEU A 48 4.70 -5.38 14.77
CA LEU A 48 4.45 -6.32 13.68
C LEU A 48 4.17 -5.56 12.38
N ILE A 49 3.34 -4.51 12.44
CA ILE A 49 3.07 -3.64 11.28
C ILE A 49 4.36 -2.96 10.80
N LEU A 50 5.17 -2.41 11.72
CA LEU A 50 6.45 -1.79 11.38
C LEU A 50 7.43 -2.79 10.73
N SER A 51 7.39 -4.08 11.13
CA SER A 51 8.27 -5.10 10.55
C SER A 51 7.92 -5.50 9.13
N GLU A 52 6.70 -5.19 8.68
CA GLU A 52 6.23 -5.43 7.31
C GLU A 52 6.56 -4.27 6.36
N LEU A 53 7.02 -3.13 6.91
CA LEU A 53 7.41 -1.99 6.08
C LEU A 53 8.74 -2.25 5.37
N THR A 54 8.86 -1.79 4.12
CA THR A 54 10.10 -1.92 3.33
C THR A 54 11.17 -0.89 3.70
N PHE A 55 10.80 0.08 4.53
CA PHE A 55 11.64 1.18 5.00
C PHE A 55 11.53 1.37 6.52
N LYS A 56 12.41 2.20 7.06
CA LYS A 56 12.54 2.48 8.49
C LYS A 56 12.64 3.98 8.72
N VAL A 57 12.38 4.37 9.96
CA VAL A 57 12.68 5.71 10.47
C VAL A 57 14.13 6.07 10.17
N GLY A 58 14.35 7.30 9.69
CA GLY A 58 15.64 7.82 9.28
C GLY A 58 16.08 7.42 7.88
N GLN A 59 15.23 6.79 7.07
CA GLN A 59 15.50 6.54 5.65
C GLN A 59 14.82 7.58 4.75
N ASP A 60 15.42 7.81 3.59
CA ASP A 60 14.80 8.56 2.51
C ASP A 60 13.93 7.60 1.70
N VAL A 61 12.69 7.98 1.43
CA VAL A 61 11.72 7.17 0.69
C VAL A 61 11.03 7.99 -0.39
N THR A 62 10.65 7.34 -1.49
CA THR A 62 9.75 7.93 -2.47
C THR A 62 8.29 7.66 -2.09
N GLN A 63 7.36 8.43 -2.65
CA GLN A 63 5.94 8.16 -2.49
C GLN A 63 5.54 6.77 -3.03
N GLU A 64 6.19 6.30 -4.10
CA GLU A 64 5.98 4.97 -4.64
C GLU A 64 6.43 3.88 -3.67
N GLU A 65 7.55 4.06 -2.97
CA GLU A 65 8.03 3.09 -1.97
C GLU A 65 7.06 3.02 -0.77
N ILE A 66 6.51 4.16 -0.35
CA ILE A 66 5.44 4.21 0.65
C ILE A 66 4.23 3.42 0.15
N GLU A 67 3.71 3.72 -1.04
CA GLU A 67 2.53 3.06 -1.58
C GLU A 67 2.73 1.55 -1.76
N GLN A 68 3.92 1.13 -2.23
CA GLN A 68 4.28 -0.29 -2.34
C GLN A 68 4.24 -0.99 -0.97
N SER A 69 4.83 -0.37 0.05
CA SER A 69 4.81 -0.91 1.40
C SER A 69 3.40 -1.00 1.97
N ILE A 70 2.57 0.01 1.71
CA ILE A 70 1.16 -0.01 2.12
C ILE A 70 0.38 -1.08 1.35
N GLN A 71 0.68 -1.31 0.08
CA GLN A 71 0.05 -2.37 -0.68
C GLN A 71 0.39 -3.75 -0.11
N PHE A 72 1.61 -3.98 0.39
CA PHE A 72 1.94 -5.20 1.10
C PHE A 72 1.08 -5.38 2.36
N LEU A 73 0.91 -4.32 3.17
CA LEU A 73 0.01 -4.35 4.32
C LEU A 73 -1.45 -4.66 3.94
N ARG A 74 -1.96 -4.07 2.85
CA ARG A 74 -3.31 -4.34 2.34
C ARG A 74 -3.50 -5.78 1.85
N ASN A 75 -2.44 -6.38 1.31
CA ASN A 75 -2.47 -7.76 0.83
C ASN A 75 -2.41 -8.78 1.98
N ARG A 76 -2.07 -8.36 3.20
CA ARG A 76 -2.17 -9.22 4.40
C ARG A 76 -3.63 -9.33 4.84
N ASP A 77 -4.04 -10.51 5.29
CA ASP A 77 -5.44 -10.77 5.67
C ASP A 77 -5.83 -10.20 7.05
N HIS A 78 -4.99 -9.36 7.64
CA HIS A 78 -5.13 -8.89 9.02
C HIS A 78 -5.98 -7.62 9.11
N PHE A 79 -6.07 -6.86 8.01
CA PHE A 79 -6.73 -5.55 7.98
C PHE A 79 -7.86 -5.52 6.96
N SER A 80 -8.98 -4.92 7.36
CA SER A 80 -10.10 -4.61 6.47
C SER A 80 -9.84 -3.35 5.63
N SER A 81 -8.98 -2.45 6.10
CA SER A 81 -8.53 -1.27 5.36
C SER A 81 -7.19 -0.78 5.89
N VAL A 82 -6.35 -0.25 4.99
CA VAL A 82 -5.08 0.42 5.31
C VAL A 82 -4.98 1.70 4.48
N GLY A 83 -4.79 2.83 5.15
CA GLY A 83 -4.54 4.15 4.56
C GLY A 83 -3.29 4.79 5.15
N TRP A 84 -2.82 5.85 4.51
CA TRP A 84 -1.65 6.59 4.97
C TRP A 84 -1.76 8.09 4.64
N GLU A 85 -1.10 8.91 5.45
CA GLU A 85 -0.99 10.36 5.26
C GLU A 85 0.43 10.79 5.63
N ILE A 86 0.92 11.84 4.96
CA ILE A 86 2.21 12.49 5.25
C ILE A 86 1.92 13.81 5.94
N THR A 87 2.65 14.07 7.03
CA THR A 87 2.76 15.41 7.63
C THR A 87 4.19 15.90 7.44
N GLU A 88 4.36 16.98 6.68
CA GLU A 88 5.67 17.61 6.46
C GLU A 88 6.12 18.39 7.71
N LEU A 89 7.42 18.33 7.99
CA LEU A 89 8.08 19.06 9.06
C LEU A 89 8.91 20.24 8.50
N PRO A 90 9.22 21.26 9.33
CA PRO A 90 9.96 22.44 8.88
C PRO A 90 11.37 22.17 8.32
N ASP A 91 11.95 21.02 8.63
CA ASP A 91 13.28 20.58 8.18
C ASP A 91 13.22 19.68 6.93
N SER A 92 12.07 19.65 6.24
CA SER A 92 11.82 18.82 5.05
C SER A 92 11.80 17.31 5.32
N SER A 93 11.77 16.89 6.59
CA SER A 93 11.42 15.52 6.97
C SER A 93 9.90 15.34 7.08
N ILE A 94 9.45 14.09 7.21
CA ILE A 94 8.04 13.73 7.28
C ILE A 94 7.71 12.85 8.48
N ILE A 95 6.49 13.02 8.98
CA ILE A 95 5.82 12.04 9.84
C ILE A 95 4.88 11.24 8.95
N LEU A 96 5.10 9.92 8.86
CA LEU A 96 4.20 9.01 8.16
C LEU A 96 3.14 8.48 9.12
N VAL A 97 1.88 8.79 8.87
CA VAL A 97 0.75 8.30 9.66
C VAL A 97 0.07 7.17 8.89
N ILE A 98 0.13 5.96 9.43
CA ILE A 98 -0.53 4.77 8.87
C ILE A 98 -1.79 4.48 9.69
N THR A 99 -2.95 4.49 9.04
CA THR A 99 -4.22 4.16 9.67
C THR A 99 -4.69 2.79 9.20
N VAL A 100 -4.87 1.86 10.13
CA VAL A 100 -5.36 0.50 9.86
C VAL A 100 -6.70 0.25 10.55
N LYS A 101 -7.46 -0.70 10.02
CA LYS A 101 -8.66 -1.24 10.67
C LYS A 101 -8.59 -2.75 10.71
N ASP A 102 -8.37 -3.33 11.89
CA ASP A 102 -8.30 -4.78 12.08
C ASP A 102 -9.54 -5.48 11.48
N LYS A 103 -9.30 -6.60 10.80
CA LYS A 103 -10.34 -7.46 10.24
C LYS A 103 -10.98 -8.29 11.37
N TRP A 104 -12.31 -8.44 11.33
CA TRP A 104 -13.01 -9.35 12.24
C TRP A 104 -12.83 -10.79 11.77
N SER A 105 -12.31 -11.66 12.65
CA SER A 105 -11.93 -13.04 12.35
C SER A 105 -12.47 -14.08 13.34
N LEU A 106 -13.38 -13.68 14.24
CA LEU A 106 -13.98 -14.58 15.22
C LEU A 106 -15.25 -15.24 14.66
N TYR A 107 -15.24 -16.56 14.55
CA TYR A 107 -16.34 -17.37 14.04
C TYR A 107 -16.84 -18.31 15.14
N PRO A 108 -18.16 -18.33 15.42
CA PRO A 108 -18.74 -19.31 16.33
C PRO A 108 -18.75 -20.69 15.68
N ILE A 109 -18.50 -21.71 16.48
CA ILE A 109 -18.64 -23.12 16.09
C ILE A 109 -19.76 -23.72 16.93
N VAL A 110 -20.72 -24.34 16.26
CA VAL A 110 -21.71 -25.21 16.87
C VAL A 110 -21.59 -26.57 16.18
N TYR A 111 -21.35 -27.60 16.97
CA TYR A 111 -21.23 -28.97 16.48
C TYR A 111 -22.20 -29.87 17.23
N TYR A 112 -22.94 -30.67 16.49
CA TYR A 112 -23.85 -31.68 17.01
C TYR A 112 -23.42 -33.04 16.49
N SER A 113 -23.34 -34.02 17.38
CA SER A 113 -23.10 -35.42 17.05
C SER A 113 -24.05 -36.28 17.85
N GLY A 114 -24.60 -37.33 17.26
CA GLY A 114 -25.47 -38.23 17.99
C GLY A 114 -25.70 -39.56 17.29
N THR A 115 -26.04 -40.54 18.11
CA THR A 115 -26.57 -41.85 17.74
C THR A 115 -28.01 -41.95 18.27
N GLU A 116 -28.67 -43.11 18.10
CA GLU A 116 -30.01 -43.33 18.70
C GLU A 116 -29.98 -43.33 20.24
N GLU A 117 -28.84 -43.61 20.86
CA GLU A 117 -28.70 -43.76 22.32
C GLU A 117 -28.10 -42.53 23.01
N SER A 118 -27.34 -41.69 22.29
CA SER A 118 -26.63 -40.56 22.89
C SER A 118 -26.44 -39.42 21.91
N SER A 119 -26.39 -38.18 22.42
CA SER A 119 -26.09 -37.01 21.60
C SER A 119 -25.27 -35.99 22.38
N ASP A 120 -24.34 -35.34 21.69
CA ASP A 120 -23.44 -34.31 22.18
C ASP A 120 -23.63 -33.01 21.39
N ILE A 121 -23.56 -31.89 22.10
CA ILE A 121 -23.51 -30.55 21.51
C ILE A 121 -22.25 -29.85 22.01
N LEU A 122 -21.43 -29.36 21.08
CA LEU A 122 -20.26 -28.55 21.36
C LEU A 122 -20.49 -27.12 20.88
N PHE A 123 -20.28 -26.17 21.78
CA PHE A 123 -20.24 -24.74 21.50
C PHE A 123 -18.81 -24.25 21.64
N GLY A 124 -18.34 -23.47 20.65
CA GLY A 124 -17.02 -22.88 20.68
C GLY A 124 -16.92 -21.66 19.78
N ALA A 125 -15.72 -21.09 19.69
CA ALA A 125 -15.38 -20.07 18.71
C ALA A 125 -13.93 -20.27 18.25
N ILE A 126 -13.69 -19.99 16.98
CA ILE A 126 -12.38 -20.01 16.33
C ILE A 126 -12.05 -18.59 15.90
N ASP A 127 -10.84 -18.15 16.19
CA ASP A 127 -10.31 -16.88 15.68
C ASP A 127 -9.23 -17.19 14.63
N LEU A 128 -9.49 -16.83 13.36
CA LEU A 128 -8.58 -17.14 12.24
C LEU A 128 -7.33 -16.26 12.21
N ASN A 129 -7.35 -15.09 12.86
CA ASN A 129 -6.24 -14.13 12.93
C ASN A 129 -5.89 -13.84 14.40
N PHE A 130 -5.69 -14.90 15.17
CA PHE A 130 -5.32 -14.81 16.58
C PHE A 130 -3.88 -14.30 16.71
N LEU A 131 -3.72 -13.12 17.33
CA LEU A 131 -2.46 -12.37 17.53
C LEU A 131 -1.94 -11.54 16.34
N GLY A 132 -2.73 -11.43 15.28
CA GLY A 132 -2.30 -10.81 14.03
C GLY A 132 -1.78 -11.90 13.12
#